data_AF-A0AAD5TRS4-F1
#
_entry.id   AF-A0AAD5TRS4-F1
#
_cell.length_a   1.000
_cell.length_b   1.000
_cell.length_c   1.000
_cell.angle_alpha   90.00
_cell.angle_beta   90.00
_cell.angle_gamma   90.00
#
_symmetry.space_group_name_H-M   'P 1'
#
loop_
_entity.id
_entity.type
_entity.pdbx_description
1 polymer ?
#
loop_
_entity_poly.entity_id
_entity_poly.type
_entity_poly.pdbx_seq_one_letter_code
_entity_poly.pdbx_strand_id
1 'polypeptide(L)'
;MAGPVPSSSSFKSKYLQKCTELRVEPHPALTEHLARCQALVSPACPDSLDLRGHSATLKDCTALASALADDSLFTTINLADSFLDDDGCILIANALKTNNTATHVDLRGNSIRADGAIALGQMMKINSTLKRHNLTLRKLDLRWNNIGLTGCRALVDLLKWNSTLEEIQLAGNEVPDELAKAIAIALERNGNRRKHDVYSRAQADDHAHAVEQLSSSHRGHLQDLRRDLVTKDLQLESASKDIAKTQEAYRILEQHLAKAKADIKELNTAAGRDVQDLKNKLGVALKDVAAEHEAFELMRASRDKALSQVKQKELELESAHCEADLRKETAKRELSTLTDELNKVNDTLLATQRANEERLKRMQFEHEGRITALEASKDTQWGERVRKLEERLRKAESEYARLEEDTSEQKTKMMAEKRNWADQLAQAEAHWKQEKSDREKEWEASMAALTRAKDSLQTSLAAQSLQTAKATRELEAERDRWQQGRTELLEEIAALEKKLSKTTSTRSQLEEVRKLLSDAESRISVLSTQIARLQEEREREAEQRKTDRLKVQDEMDSKDRVIARLKELVRSKEQELQDREEENILQMKELHLSIANVIASRRNGLRSRSVEKALT
;
A
#
# COMPACT_ATOMS: atom_id res chain seq x y z
N MET A 1 -10.26 -13.30 31.88
CA MET A 1 -9.12 -13.32 32.82
C MET A 1 -8.62 -11.90 32.97
N ALA A 2 -8.32 -11.44 34.18
CA ALA A 2 -7.66 -10.15 34.38
C ALA A 2 -6.15 -10.30 34.09
N GLY A 3 -5.55 -9.29 33.48
CA GLY A 3 -4.09 -9.21 33.36
C GLY A 3 -3.43 -8.96 34.73
N PRO A 4 -2.13 -9.28 34.90
CA PRO A 4 -1.42 -8.97 36.13
C PRO A 4 -1.38 -7.46 36.33
N VAL A 5 -1.77 -7.00 37.53
CA VAL A 5 -1.65 -5.59 37.94
C VAL A 5 -0.16 -5.21 37.93
N PRO A 6 0.25 -4.11 37.25
CA PRO A 6 1.65 -3.70 37.24
C PRO A 6 2.11 -3.37 38.66
N SER A 7 3.13 -4.04 39.16
CA SER A 7 3.56 -3.88 40.55
C SER A 7 4.27 -2.54 40.76
N SER A 8 3.75 -1.73 41.69
CA SER A 8 4.28 -0.43 42.14
C SER A 8 5.62 -0.50 42.91
N SER A 9 6.42 -1.52 42.61
CA SER A 9 7.71 -1.85 43.22
C SER A 9 8.91 -1.59 42.29
N SER A 10 8.73 -1.56 40.96
CA SER A 10 9.85 -1.48 39.99
C SER A 10 10.78 -0.30 40.26
N PHE A 11 10.27 0.94 40.16
CA PHE A 11 11.07 2.16 40.31
C PHE A 11 11.68 2.29 41.72
N LYS A 12 10.86 2.17 42.76
CA LYS A 12 11.30 2.33 44.15
C LYS A 12 12.33 1.27 44.56
N SER A 13 12.18 0.02 44.12
CA SER A 13 13.15 -1.03 44.41
C SER A 13 14.47 -0.80 43.66
N LYS A 14 14.43 -0.43 42.37
CA LYS A 14 15.64 -0.11 41.59
C LYS A 14 16.39 1.09 42.16
N TYR A 15 15.69 2.16 42.51
CA TYR A 15 16.28 3.35 43.13
C TYR A 15 16.96 3.03 44.47
N LEU A 16 16.25 2.37 45.39
CA LEU A 16 16.80 2.01 46.70
C LEU A 16 17.98 1.04 46.59
N GLN A 17 17.94 0.08 45.66
CA GLN A 17 19.07 -0.78 45.34
C GLN A 17 20.27 0.04 44.83
N LYS A 18 20.06 1.02 43.94
CA LYS A 18 21.16 1.83 43.42
C LYS A 18 21.76 2.75 44.48
N CYS A 19 20.96 3.27 45.41
CA CYS A 19 21.45 4.03 46.56
C CYS A 19 22.32 3.16 47.51
N THR A 20 21.94 1.91 47.79
CA THR A 20 22.77 1.01 48.61
C THR A 20 24.04 0.56 47.89
N GLU A 21 23.99 0.29 46.59
CA GLU A 21 25.19 0.02 45.76
C GLU A 21 26.17 1.20 45.76
N LEU A 22 25.69 2.44 45.63
CA LEU A 22 26.50 3.66 45.59
C LEU A 22 26.93 4.18 46.98
N ARG A 23 26.41 3.56 48.05
CA ARG A 23 26.55 3.99 49.46
C ARG A 23 26.13 5.45 49.67
N VAL A 24 24.88 5.76 49.32
CA VAL A 24 24.24 7.07 49.49
C VAL A 24 22.89 6.90 50.19
N GLU A 25 22.54 7.84 51.07
CA GLU A 25 21.22 7.86 51.70
C GLU A 25 20.16 8.28 50.67
N PRO A 26 19.06 7.54 50.51
CA PRO A 26 18.10 7.80 49.43
C PRO A 26 17.38 9.13 49.63
N HIS A 27 17.68 10.10 48.76
CA HIS A 27 17.25 11.50 48.83
C HIS A 27 15.87 11.71 49.49
N PRO A 28 15.77 12.45 50.64
CA PRO A 28 14.57 12.45 51.48
C PRO A 28 13.28 12.82 50.74
N ALA A 29 13.32 13.84 49.89
CA ALA A 29 12.14 14.27 49.12
C ALA A 29 11.67 13.21 48.12
N LEU A 30 12.56 12.38 47.55
CA LEU A 30 12.15 11.29 46.67
C LEU A 30 11.53 10.15 47.48
N THR A 31 12.11 9.83 48.64
CA THR A 31 11.58 8.82 49.56
C THR A 31 10.19 9.22 50.08
N GLU A 32 9.98 10.50 50.41
CA GLU A 32 8.67 11.05 50.78
C GLU A 32 7.70 11.06 49.59
N HIS A 33 8.12 11.54 48.41
CA HIS A 33 7.29 11.56 47.22
C HIS A 33 6.79 10.16 46.84
N LEU A 34 7.69 9.15 46.86
CA LEU A 34 7.35 7.75 46.62
C LEU A 34 6.49 7.14 47.74
N ALA A 35 6.60 7.62 48.99
CA ALA A 35 5.71 7.22 50.07
C ALA A 35 4.29 7.80 49.91
N ARG A 36 4.18 9.08 49.51
CA ARG A 36 2.90 9.74 49.17
C ARG A 36 2.21 9.04 47.99
N CYS A 37 2.96 8.61 46.98
CA CYS A 37 2.44 7.78 45.88
C CYS A 37 1.92 6.43 46.38
N GLN A 38 2.66 5.74 47.26
CA GLN A 38 2.25 4.42 47.78
C GLN A 38 1.09 4.46 48.78
N ALA A 39 0.81 5.61 49.40
CA ALA A 39 -0.34 5.79 50.29
C ALA A 39 -1.69 5.91 49.53
N LEU A 40 -1.66 6.27 48.24
CA LEU A 40 -2.84 6.42 47.39
C LEU A 40 -3.23 5.06 46.77
N VAL A 41 -3.99 4.25 47.50
CA VAL A 41 -4.52 2.95 47.03
C VAL A 41 -5.73 3.17 46.09
N SER A 42 -5.50 3.90 45.01
CA SER A 42 -6.46 4.33 43.99
C SER A 42 -5.73 4.44 42.64
N PRO A 43 -6.37 4.17 41.49
CA PRO A 43 -5.67 4.16 40.19
C PRO A 43 -5.08 5.50 39.75
N ALA A 44 -5.36 6.60 40.47
CA ALA A 44 -4.69 7.89 40.31
C ALA A 44 -3.49 8.02 41.28
N CYS A 45 -2.42 7.26 41.03
CA CYS A 45 -1.09 7.70 41.45
C CYS A 45 -0.73 8.96 40.62
N PRO A 46 0.01 9.94 41.17
CA PRO A 46 0.41 11.10 40.38
C PRO A 46 1.46 10.68 39.35
N ASP A 47 1.15 10.86 38.05
CA ASP A 47 2.06 10.55 36.94
C ASP A 47 3.32 11.46 36.87
N SER A 48 3.57 12.24 37.92
CA SER A 48 4.55 13.33 37.98
C SER A 48 5.53 13.14 39.13
N LEU A 49 6.80 12.88 38.81
CA LEU A 49 7.91 12.93 39.75
C LEU A 49 8.30 14.39 39.98
N ASP A 50 8.36 14.85 41.23
CA ASP A 50 8.79 16.23 41.56
C ASP A 50 9.85 16.22 42.66
N LEU A 51 11.02 16.79 42.33
CA LEU A 51 12.20 16.96 43.17
C LEU A 51 12.70 18.42 43.20
N ARG A 52 11.91 19.35 42.65
CA ARG A 52 12.27 20.76 42.47
C ARG A 52 12.81 21.44 43.74
N GLY A 53 13.82 22.29 43.57
CA GLY A 53 14.47 23.05 44.64
C GLY A 53 15.34 22.22 45.59
N HIS A 54 15.49 20.91 45.34
CA HIS A 54 16.38 20.05 46.13
C HIS A 54 17.67 19.79 45.37
N SER A 55 18.81 20.10 46.01
CA SER A 55 20.13 19.85 45.44
C SER A 55 20.41 18.35 45.35
N ALA A 56 20.47 17.82 44.13
CA ALA A 56 20.79 16.43 43.87
C ALA A 56 22.30 16.28 43.59
N THR A 57 23.01 15.48 44.38
CA THR A 57 24.45 15.24 44.11
C THR A 57 24.61 14.39 42.85
N LEU A 58 25.81 14.37 42.27
CA LEU A 58 26.14 13.50 41.13
C LEU A 58 25.79 12.01 41.38
N LYS A 59 25.88 11.55 42.63
CA LYS A 59 25.50 10.17 42.99
C LYS A 59 23.98 9.98 43.06
N ASP A 60 23.24 10.96 43.56
CA ASP A 60 21.77 10.95 43.52
C ASP A 60 21.27 10.97 42.08
N CYS A 61 21.88 11.79 41.22
CA CYS A 61 21.66 11.80 39.78
C CYS A 61 21.92 10.43 39.15
N THR A 62 22.99 9.73 39.57
CA THR A 62 23.30 8.38 39.11
C THR A 62 22.25 7.34 39.55
N ALA A 63 21.80 7.41 40.81
CA ALA A 63 20.76 6.53 41.34
C ALA A 63 19.41 6.76 40.65
N LEU A 64 19.03 8.04 40.49
CA LEU A 64 17.80 8.47 39.82
C LEU A 64 17.81 8.10 38.33
N ALA A 65 18.90 8.37 37.61
CA ALA A 65 19.07 7.97 36.21
C ALA A 65 18.91 6.45 36.03
N SER A 66 19.54 5.64 36.90
CA SER A 66 19.42 4.18 36.84
C SER A 66 18.00 3.67 37.12
N ALA A 67 17.15 4.43 37.81
CA ALA A 67 15.75 4.10 38.04
C ALA A 67 14.84 4.57 36.89
N LEU A 68 15.09 5.79 36.37
CA LEU A 68 14.35 6.39 35.25
C LEU A 68 14.54 5.65 33.92
N ALA A 69 15.71 5.04 33.69
CA ALA A 69 16.07 4.40 32.42
C ALA A 69 15.10 3.29 31.97
N ASP A 70 14.52 2.57 32.93
CA ASP A 70 13.53 1.50 32.74
C ASP A 70 12.16 1.86 33.37
N ASP A 71 11.92 3.13 33.70
CA ASP A 71 10.66 3.49 34.37
C ASP A 71 9.44 3.32 33.46
N SER A 72 8.30 2.99 34.08
CA SER A 72 7.02 2.79 33.41
C SER A 72 5.85 3.52 34.09
N LEU A 73 6.12 4.48 34.98
CA LEU A 73 5.15 5.07 35.90
C LEU A 73 5.04 6.58 35.75
N PHE A 74 6.16 7.29 35.60
CA PHE A 74 6.18 8.74 35.52
C PHE A 74 6.12 9.20 34.06
N THR A 75 5.12 10.02 33.75
CA THR A 75 4.98 10.72 32.46
C THR A 75 5.52 12.15 32.54
N THR A 76 5.63 12.71 33.74
CA THR A 76 6.18 14.04 34.02
C THR A 76 7.33 13.93 35.02
N ILE A 77 8.44 14.63 34.77
CA ILE A 77 9.61 14.68 35.66
C ILE A 77 9.98 16.14 35.88
N ASN A 78 9.93 16.61 37.12
CA ASN A 78 10.37 17.93 37.52
C ASN A 78 11.63 17.85 38.40
N LEU A 79 12.70 18.44 37.88
CA LEU A 79 14.02 18.56 38.50
C LEU A 79 14.47 20.04 38.48
N ALA A 80 13.54 20.99 38.49
CA ALA A 80 13.87 22.41 38.40
C ALA A 80 14.62 22.90 39.65
N ASP A 81 15.60 23.78 39.47
CA ASP A 81 16.40 24.38 40.54
C ASP A 81 17.09 23.32 41.45
N SER A 82 17.46 22.16 40.87
CA SER A 82 18.07 21.01 41.58
C SER A 82 19.61 20.93 41.53
N PHE A 83 20.29 21.93 40.95
CA PHE A 83 21.75 22.02 40.84
C PHE A 83 22.41 20.79 40.19
N LEU A 84 21.83 20.28 39.09
CA LEU A 84 22.36 19.10 38.39
C LEU A 84 23.73 19.33 37.70
N ASP A 85 24.03 20.56 37.30
CA ASP A 85 25.15 20.92 36.40
C ASP A 85 25.16 20.07 35.10
N ASP A 86 26.23 20.17 34.30
CA ASP A 86 26.36 19.40 33.06
C ASP A 86 26.44 17.88 33.32
N ASP A 87 27.20 17.43 34.33
CA ASP A 87 27.39 15.99 34.61
C ASP A 87 26.09 15.29 35.04
N GLY A 88 25.29 15.93 35.92
CA GLY A 88 23.97 15.42 36.30
C GLY A 88 23.00 15.44 35.13
N CYS A 89 23.04 16.49 34.29
CA CYS A 89 22.26 16.56 33.06
C CYS A 89 22.61 15.43 32.07
N ILE A 90 23.89 15.12 31.89
CA ILE A 90 24.37 14.01 31.04
C ILE A 90 23.84 12.66 31.53
N LEU A 91 23.84 12.40 32.84
CA LEU A 91 23.27 11.17 33.41
C LEU A 91 21.77 11.05 33.17
N ILE A 92 21.01 12.12 33.42
CA ILE A 92 19.55 12.15 33.20
C ILE A 92 19.21 12.02 31.72
N ALA A 93 19.94 12.68 30.81
CA ALA A 93 19.75 12.55 29.36
C ALA A 93 20.02 11.12 28.86
N ASN A 94 21.03 10.44 29.41
CA ASN A 94 21.32 9.04 29.06
C ASN A 94 20.23 8.06 29.55
N ALA A 95 19.64 8.30 30.73
CA ALA A 95 18.49 7.52 31.21
C ALA A 95 17.22 7.79 30.39
N LEU A 96 16.93 9.07 30.13
CA LEU A 96 15.78 9.48 29.32
C LEU A 96 15.85 8.92 27.89
N LYS A 97 17.04 8.61 27.36
CA LYS A 97 17.22 7.99 26.04
C LYS A 97 16.63 6.58 25.92
N THR A 98 16.56 5.81 27.00
CA THR A 98 15.89 4.48 27.01
C THR A 98 14.47 4.55 27.53
N ASN A 99 14.18 5.52 28.40
CA ASN A 99 12.83 5.77 28.91
C ASN A 99 11.84 6.04 27.76
N ASN A 100 10.66 5.43 27.84
CA ASN A 100 9.56 5.58 26.88
C ASN A 100 8.20 5.78 27.59
N THR A 101 8.21 6.55 28.69
CA THR A 101 7.00 7.04 29.38
C THR A 101 7.03 8.54 29.65
N ALA A 102 8.21 9.11 29.90
CA ALA A 102 8.38 10.54 30.09
C ALA A 102 7.93 11.31 28.85
N THR A 103 6.94 12.16 29.03
CA THR A 103 6.37 13.08 28.02
C THR A 103 6.69 14.54 28.34
N HIS A 104 6.86 14.87 29.63
CA HIS A 104 7.17 16.21 30.11
C HIS A 104 8.39 16.15 31.03
N VAL A 105 9.41 16.97 30.75
CA VAL A 105 10.63 17.07 31.56
C VAL A 105 10.92 18.54 31.84
N ASP A 106 11.08 18.90 33.11
CA ASP A 106 11.46 20.24 33.56
C ASP A 106 12.85 20.18 34.20
N LEU A 107 13.81 20.84 33.54
CA LEU A 107 15.22 20.98 33.92
C LEU A 107 15.61 22.46 34.09
N ARG A 108 14.63 23.33 34.37
CA ARG A 108 14.86 24.76 34.65
C ARG A 108 15.89 25.00 35.74
N GLY A 109 16.72 26.04 35.62
CA GLY A 109 17.54 26.55 36.73
C GLY A 109 18.65 25.61 37.24
N ASN A 110 19.16 24.71 36.41
CA ASN A 110 20.12 23.66 36.79
C ASN A 110 21.57 23.95 36.39
N SER A 111 21.91 25.20 36.05
CA SER A 111 23.25 25.62 35.58
C SER A 111 23.76 24.91 34.31
N ILE A 112 22.90 24.19 33.58
CA ILE A 112 23.25 23.37 32.40
C ILE A 112 23.89 24.25 31.32
N ARG A 113 25.01 23.80 30.74
CA ARG A 113 25.78 24.55 29.74
C ARG A 113 25.74 23.85 28.38
N ALA A 114 26.77 24.05 27.57
CA ALA A 114 26.85 23.50 26.23
C ALA A 114 26.88 21.96 26.23
N ASP A 115 27.57 21.33 27.19
CA ASP A 115 27.81 19.88 27.18
C ASP A 115 26.59 19.07 27.62
N GLY A 116 25.87 19.50 28.66
CA GLY A 116 24.56 18.95 29.01
C GLY A 116 23.52 19.15 27.90
N ALA A 117 23.53 20.30 27.22
CA ALA A 117 22.66 20.53 26.06
C ALA A 117 23.00 19.64 24.85
N ILE A 118 24.29 19.37 24.60
CA ILE A 118 24.74 18.39 23.60
C ILE A 118 24.21 16.99 23.96
N ALA A 119 24.28 16.57 25.23
CA ALA A 119 23.76 15.27 25.67
C ALA A 119 22.23 15.17 25.54
N LEU A 120 21.49 16.22 25.89
CA LEU A 120 20.04 16.31 25.65
C LEU A 120 19.70 16.24 24.15
N GLY A 121 20.50 16.84 23.28
CA GLY A 121 20.36 16.64 21.83
C GLY A 121 20.64 15.20 21.39
N GLN A 122 21.67 14.56 21.94
CA GLN A 122 22.03 13.17 21.59
C GLN A 122 21.00 12.14 22.07
N MET A 123 20.29 12.42 23.17
CA MET A 123 19.11 11.68 23.63
C MET A 123 17.96 11.71 22.59
N MET A 124 17.78 12.85 21.90
CA MET A 124 16.71 13.05 20.92
C MET A 124 16.99 12.47 19.53
N LYS A 125 18.25 12.11 19.23
CA LYS A 125 18.68 11.64 17.91
C LYS A 125 18.27 10.18 17.67
N ILE A 126 17.19 9.99 16.92
CA ILE A 126 16.79 8.67 16.40
C ILE A 126 17.91 8.14 15.48
N ASN A 127 18.40 6.93 15.77
CA ASN A 127 19.39 6.22 14.95
C ASN A 127 18.79 4.87 14.51
N SER A 128 18.68 4.63 13.21
CA SER A 128 17.79 3.62 12.60
C SER A 128 18.07 2.16 13.01
N THR A 129 19.27 1.86 13.50
CA THR A 129 19.73 0.51 13.85
C THR A 129 19.47 0.09 15.31
N LEU A 130 19.03 0.99 16.20
CA LEU A 130 18.88 0.70 17.62
C LEU A 130 17.43 0.83 18.11
N LYS A 131 16.88 -0.22 18.73
CA LYS A 131 15.52 -0.25 19.31
C LYS A 131 15.40 0.48 20.67
N ARG A 132 16.22 1.50 20.93
CA ARG A 132 16.30 2.21 22.22
C ARG A 132 16.56 3.71 22.01
N HIS A 133 15.47 4.45 21.81
CA HIS A 133 15.41 5.91 21.77
C HIS A 133 14.17 6.38 22.54
N ASN A 134 14.12 7.65 22.93
CA ASN A 134 12.93 8.23 23.55
C ASN A 134 11.86 8.58 22.50
N LEU A 135 10.75 7.85 22.47
CA LEU A 135 9.64 8.08 21.56
C LEU A 135 8.49 8.90 22.19
N THR A 136 8.58 9.25 23.48
CA THR A 136 7.48 9.84 24.27
C THR A 136 7.66 11.30 24.64
N LEU A 137 8.88 11.82 24.75
CA LEU A 137 9.14 13.20 25.18
C LEU A 137 8.46 14.19 24.21
N ARG A 138 7.59 15.05 24.76
CA ARG A 138 6.83 16.09 24.07
C ARG A 138 7.22 17.49 24.51
N LYS A 139 7.45 17.69 25.81
CA LYS A 139 7.82 18.99 26.38
C LYS A 139 9.12 18.91 27.16
N LEU A 140 10.01 19.86 26.92
CA LEU A 140 11.27 20.01 27.65
C LEU A 140 11.46 21.48 28.07
N ASP A 141 11.42 21.75 29.37
CA ASP A 141 11.76 23.06 29.93
C ASP A 141 13.24 23.11 30.31
N LEU A 142 13.94 24.12 29.79
CA LEU A 142 15.36 24.40 30.02
C LEU A 142 15.59 25.86 30.40
N ARG A 143 14.55 26.60 30.81
CA ARG A 143 14.68 28.04 31.16
C ARG A 143 15.71 28.29 32.26
N TRP A 144 16.32 29.47 32.26
CA TRP A 144 17.33 29.90 33.26
C TRP A 144 18.54 28.95 33.39
N ASN A 145 18.99 28.34 32.29
CA ASN A 145 20.27 27.61 32.21
C ASN A 145 21.28 28.43 31.38
N ASN A 146 22.50 27.94 31.19
CA ASN A 146 23.59 28.67 30.51
C ASN A 146 24.04 27.95 29.21
N ILE A 147 23.07 27.44 28.44
CA ILE A 147 23.29 26.60 27.25
C ILE A 147 24.13 27.30 26.17
N GLY A 148 23.88 28.59 25.95
CA GLY A 148 24.62 29.44 25.01
C GLY A 148 24.56 29.01 23.54
N LEU A 149 25.40 29.65 22.73
CA LEU A 149 25.45 29.43 21.27
C LEU A 149 25.76 27.97 20.88
N THR A 150 26.73 27.35 21.54
CA THR A 150 27.25 26.02 21.16
C THR A 150 26.24 24.92 21.46
N GLY A 151 25.68 24.89 22.67
CA GLY A 151 24.65 23.93 23.04
C GLY A 151 23.37 24.11 22.22
N CYS A 152 22.98 25.35 21.92
CA CYS A 152 21.81 25.63 21.09
C CYS A 152 21.98 25.16 19.63
N ARG A 153 23.16 25.32 19.04
CA ARG A 153 23.48 24.75 17.71
C ARG A 153 23.36 23.21 17.71
N ALA A 154 23.90 22.55 18.73
CA ALA A 154 23.77 21.10 18.86
C ALA A 154 22.30 20.66 18.98
N LEU A 155 21.48 21.37 19.76
CA LEU A 155 20.04 21.12 19.83
C LEU A 155 19.37 21.29 18.45
N VAL A 156 19.66 22.36 17.70
CA VAL A 156 19.12 22.55 16.33
C VAL A 156 19.51 21.40 15.39
N ASP A 157 20.77 20.98 15.38
CA ASP A 157 21.24 19.91 14.48
C ASP A 157 20.69 18.52 14.85
N LEU A 158 20.41 18.28 16.13
CA LEU A 158 19.93 17.00 16.62
C LEU A 158 18.39 16.91 16.61
N LEU A 159 17.67 18.03 16.79
CA LEU A 159 16.22 18.14 16.57
C LEU A 159 15.81 17.81 15.13
N LYS A 160 16.69 17.98 14.13
CA LYS A 160 16.44 17.53 12.75
C LYS A 160 16.03 16.05 12.67
N TRP A 161 16.63 15.22 13.52
CA TRP A 161 16.41 13.76 13.60
C TRP A 161 15.30 13.37 14.58
N ASN A 162 14.80 14.31 15.37
CA ASN A 162 13.72 14.07 16.31
C ASN A 162 12.36 14.32 15.66
N SER A 163 11.39 13.43 15.91
CA SER A 163 10.02 13.53 15.39
C SER A 163 8.96 13.63 16.49
N THR A 164 9.37 13.83 17.75
CA THR A 164 8.53 13.61 18.94
C THR A 164 8.37 14.85 19.80
N LEU A 165 9.39 15.70 19.93
CA LEU A 165 9.30 16.93 20.72
C LEU A 165 8.36 17.93 20.04
N GLU A 166 7.43 18.48 20.83
CA GLU A 166 6.40 19.45 20.42
C GLU A 166 6.66 20.84 21.03
N GLU A 167 7.28 20.92 22.22
CA GLU A 167 7.57 22.17 22.93
C GLU A 167 8.96 22.12 23.59
N ILE A 168 9.75 23.19 23.43
CA ILE A 168 10.98 23.41 24.19
C ILE A 168 11.01 24.85 24.71
N GLN A 169 11.31 25.05 26.00
CA GLN A 169 11.38 26.39 26.58
C GLN A 169 12.83 26.75 26.92
N LEU A 170 13.39 27.73 26.19
CA LEU A 170 14.80 28.14 26.27
C LEU A 170 15.00 29.57 26.78
N ALA A 171 13.98 30.22 27.33
CA ALA A 171 14.09 31.61 27.80
C ALA A 171 15.16 31.77 28.90
N GLY A 172 16.04 32.76 28.73
CA GLY A 172 17.18 33.01 29.63
C GLY A 172 18.30 31.97 29.51
N ASN A 173 18.75 31.68 28.27
CA ASN A 173 19.87 30.76 27.96
C ASN A 173 20.95 31.38 27.05
N GLU A 174 20.94 32.71 26.85
CA GLU A 174 21.80 33.41 25.88
C GLU A 174 21.71 32.86 24.44
N VAL A 175 20.52 32.39 24.05
CA VAL A 175 20.23 31.85 22.71
C VAL A 175 19.96 32.98 21.71
N PRO A 176 20.67 33.06 20.57
CA PRO A 176 20.36 34.01 19.50
C PRO A 176 19.04 33.70 18.77
N ASP A 177 18.31 34.76 18.39
CA ASP A 177 17.02 34.70 17.69
C ASP A 177 17.00 33.80 16.45
N GLU A 178 18.10 33.73 15.70
CA GLU A 178 18.22 32.87 14.51
C GLU A 178 18.06 31.39 14.85
N LEU A 179 18.66 30.95 15.96
CA LEU A 179 18.57 29.56 16.42
C LEU A 179 17.23 29.30 17.11
N ALA A 180 16.69 30.27 17.85
CA ALA A 180 15.33 30.18 18.40
C ALA A 180 14.28 29.97 17.28
N LYS A 181 14.40 30.69 16.16
CA LYS A 181 13.56 30.49 14.96
C LYS A 181 13.76 29.12 14.33
N ALA A 182 15.00 28.65 14.19
CA ALA A 182 15.29 27.32 13.65
C ALA A 182 14.69 26.19 14.52
N ILE A 183 14.72 26.34 15.84
CA ILE A 183 14.07 25.42 16.79
C ILE A 183 12.53 25.47 16.64
N ALA A 184 11.93 26.66 16.55
CA ALA A 184 10.48 26.80 16.37
C ALA A 184 9.97 26.08 15.09
N ILE A 185 10.70 26.22 13.98
CA ILE A 185 10.38 25.53 12.71
C ILE A 185 10.50 24.00 12.86
N ALA A 186 11.52 23.52 13.59
CA ALA A 186 11.68 22.08 13.85
C ALA A 186 10.55 21.50 14.72
N LEU A 187 10.07 22.25 15.71
CA LEU A 187 8.92 21.87 16.53
C LEU A 187 7.60 21.90 15.75
N GLU A 188 7.36 22.94 14.93
CA GLU A 188 6.17 23.03 14.09
C GLU A 188 6.06 21.84 13.13
N ARG A 189 7.18 21.45 12.50
CA ARG A 189 7.29 20.25 11.67
C ARG A 189 6.86 18.98 12.43
N ASN A 190 7.25 18.86 13.69
CA ASN A 190 6.93 17.69 14.52
C ASN A 190 5.45 17.71 14.98
N GLY A 191 4.95 18.86 15.42
CA GLY A 191 3.53 19.03 15.77
C GLY A 191 2.59 18.79 14.59
N ASN A 192 2.95 19.22 13.38
CA ASN A 192 2.17 18.97 12.17
C ASN A 192 2.24 17.50 11.72
N ARG A 193 3.39 16.82 11.88
CA ARG A 193 3.48 15.35 11.74
C ARG A 193 2.53 14.63 12.70
N ARG A 194 2.51 15.00 13.99
CA ARG A 194 1.59 14.39 14.96
C ARG A 194 0.12 14.61 14.60
N LYS A 195 -0.28 15.81 14.14
CA LYS A 195 -1.65 16.07 13.67
C LYS A 195 -2.04 15.13 12.54
N HIS A 196 -1.14 14.93 11.58
CA HIS A 196 -1.31 13.99 10.46
C HIS A 196 -1.41 12.53 10.95
N ASP A 197 -0.54 12.10 11.85
CA ASP A 197 -0.55 10.73 12.42
C ASP A 197 -1.84 10.44 13.22
N VAL A 198 -2.35 11.43 13.96
CA VAL A 198 -3.63 11.32 14.69
C VAL A 198 -4.80 11.25 13.71
N TYR A 199 -4.83 12.09 12.68
CA TYR A 199 -5.86 12.07 11.64
C TYR A 199 -5.86 10.75 10.86
N SER A 200 -4.69 10.27 10.45
CA SER A 200 -4.52 8.99 9.76
C SER A 200 -4.91 7.78 10.61
N ARG A 201 -4.78 7.85 11.94
CA ARG A 201 -5.27 6.81 12.86
C ARG A 201 -6.79 6.84 12.99
N ALA A 202 -7.38 8.02 13.23
CA ALA A 202 -8.83 8.17 13.27
C ALA A 202 -9.48 7.66 11.98
N GLN A 203 -8.93 8.00 10.82
CA GLN A 203 -9.37 7.49 9.53
C GLN A 203 -9.21 5.95 9.39
N ALA A 204 -8.15 5.37 9.94
CA ALA A 204 -7.97 3.92 9.95
C ALA A 204 -8.95 3.21 10.90
N ASP A 205 -9.27 3.80 12.05
CA ASP A 205 -10.25 3.31 13.01
C ASP A 205 -11.69 3.40 12.45
N ASP A 206 -12.02 4.50 11.75
CA ASP A 206 -13.27 4.69 11.00
C ASP A 206 -13.41 3.63 9.89
N HIS A 207 -12.35 3.40 9.11
CA HIS A 207 -12.33 2.35 8.08
C HIS A 207 -12.46 0.94 8.69
N ALA A 208 -11.85 0.68 9.85
CA ALA A 208 -11.99 -0.59 10.56
C ALA A 208 -13.44 -0.80 11.05
N HIS A 209 -14.08 0.24 11.61
CA HIS A 209 -15.50 0.22 11.97
C HIS A 209 -16.40 -0.03 10.76
N ALA A 210 -16.15 0.62 9.62
CA ALA A 210 -16.90 0.39 8.39
C ALA A 210 -16.76 -1.06 7.88
N VAL A 211 -15.55 -1.64 7.95
CA VAL A 211 -15.29 -3.05 7.60
C VAL A 211 -15.99 -4.01 8.56
N GLU A 212 -16.04 -3.72 9.87
CA GLU A 212 -16.76 -4.56 10.85
C GLU A 212 -18.29 -4.48 10.70
N GLN A 213 -18.82 -3.29 10.37
CA GLN A 213 -20.24 -3.12 9.99
C GLN A 213 -20.59 -3.88 8.70
N LEU A 214 -19.75 -3.81 7.67
CA LEU A 214 -19.92 -4.61 6.44
C LEU A 214 -19.83 -6.12 6.72
N SER A 215 -18.87 -6.55 7.55
CA SER A 215 -18.68 -7.96 7.94
C SER A 215 -19.87 -8.51 8.72
N SER A 216 -20.42 -7.73 9.66
CA SER A 216 -21.63 -8.11 10.41
C SER A 216 -22.89 -8.12 9.53
N SER A 217 -23.05 -7.16 8.62
CA SER A 217 -24.15 -7.14 7.63
C SER A 217 -24.10 -8.34 6.68
N HIS A 218 -22.93 -8.67 6.12
CA HIS A 218 -22.74 -9.88 5.32
C HIS A 218 -22.96 -11.16 6.13
N ARG A 219 -22.56 -11.20 7.40
CA ARG A 219 -22.83 -12.33 8.31
C ARG A 219 -24.33 -12.53 8.56
N GLY A 220 -25.11 -11.45 8.64
CA GLY A 220 -26.57 -11.48 8.66
C GLY A 220 -27.14 -12.09 7.38
N HIS A 221 -26.82 -11.50 6.22
CA HIS A 221 -27.26 -12.00 4.92
C HIS A 221 -26.90 -13.48 4.68
N LEU A 222 -25.72 -13.93 5.12
CA LEU A 222 -25.31 -15.34 5.04
C LEU A 222 -26.09 -16.26 6.02
N GLN A 223 -26.55 -15.76 7.16
CA GLN A 223 -27.46 -16.52 8.03
C GLN A 223 -28.86 -16.62 7.42
N ASP A 224 -29.36 -15.54 6.83
CA ASP A 224 -30.71 -15.52 6.25
C ASP A 224 -30.78 -16.31 4.93
N LEU A 225 -29.79 -16.19 4.04
CA LEU A 225 -29.66 -17.05 2.87
C LEU A 225 -29.52 -18.54 3.25
N ARG A 226 -28.89 -18.83 4.40
CA ARG A 226 -28.82 -20.20 4.96
C ARG A 226 -30.16 -20.67 5.53
N ARG A 227 -30.97 -19.79 6.12
CA ARG A 227 -32.36 -20.11 6.51
C ARG A 227 -33.19 -20.40 5.27
N ASP A 228 -33.11 -19.56 4.25
CA ASP A 228 -33.85 -19.71 2.98
C ASP A 228 -33.51 -21.06 2.32
N LEU A 229 -32.22 -21.41 2.22
CA LEU A 229 -31.79 -22.75 1.76
C LEU A 229 -32.47 -23.88 2.54
N VAL A 230 -32.44 -23.86 3.88
CA VAL A 230 -33.11 -24.90 4.69
C VAL A 230 -34.62 -24.93 4.46
N THR A 231 -35.28 -23.78 4.24
CA THR A 231 -36.71 -23.78 3.87
C THR A 231 -36.96 -24.32 2.46
N LYS A 232 -36.01 -24.16 1.54
CA LYS A 232 -36.09 -24.71 0.18
C LYS A 232 -35.85 -26.21 0.16
N ASP A 233 -34.94 -26.72 0.98
CA ASP A 233 -34.73 -28.16 1.17
C ASP A 233 -36.00 -28.82 1.74
N LEU A 234 -36.65 -28.22 2.75
CA LEU A 234 -37.95 -28.68 3.28
C LEU A 234 -39.09 -28.61 2.24
N GLN A 235 -39.08 -27.61 1.36
CA GLN A 235 -40.01 -27.54 0.22
C GLN A 235 -39.72 -28.62 -0.84
N LEU A 236 -38.46 -28.98 -1.06
CA LEU A 236 -38.07 -30.08 -1.94
C LEU A 236 -38.42 -31.45 -1.35
N GLU A 237 -38.26 -31.67 -0.04
CA GLU A 237 -38.70 -32.90 0.63
C GLU A 237 -40.22 -33.08 0.56
N SER A 238 -40.99 -32.03 0.83
CA SER A 238 -42.47 -32.09 0.73
C SER A 238 -42.93 -32.32 -0.71
N ALA A 239 -42.36 -31.62 -1.69
CA ALA A 239 -42.64 -31.85 -3.11
C ALA A 239 -42.26 -33.28 -3.55
N SER A 240 -41.12 -33.81 -3.10
CA SER A 240 -40.69 -35.20 -3.38
C SER A 240 -41.65 -36.22 -2.78
N LYS A 241 -42.18 -35.95 -1.58
CA LYS A 241 -43.19 -36.78 -0.91
C LYS A 241 -44.54 -36.76 -1.66
N ASP A 242 -44.91 -35.65 -2.27
CA ASP A 242 -46.13 -35.54 -3.08
C ASP A 242 -45.94 -36.11 -4.50
N ILE A 243 -44.73 -36.06 -5.06
CA ILE A 243 -44.34 -36.82 -6.25
C ILE A 243 -44.46 -38.33 -5.98
N ALA A 244 -43.97 -38.82 -4.84
CA ALA A 244 -44.13 -40.24 -4.47
C ALA A 244 -45.60 -40.66 -4.32
N LYS A 245 -46.47 -39.83 -3.71
CA LYS A 245 -47.91 -40.08 -3.64
C LYS A 245 -48.55 -40.14 -5.04
N THR A 246 -48.19 -39.21 -5.92
CA THR A 246 -48.78 -39.14 -7.27
C THR A 246 -48.26 -40.23 -8.19
N GLN A 247 -47.02 -40.69 -8.01
CA GLN A 247 -46.49 -41.90 -8.67
C GLN A 247 -47.24 -43.16 -8.22
N GLU A 248 -47.53 -43.34 -6.93
CA GLU A 248 -48.31 -44.48 -6.45
C GLU A 248 -49.77 -44.42 -6.92
N ALA A 249 -50.38 -43.23 -6.92
CA ALA A 249 -51.71 -43.02 -7.51
C ALA A 249 -51.73 -43.32 -9.02
N TYR A 250 -50.67 -42.96 -9.75
CA TYR A 250 -50.50 -43.31 -11.16
C TYR A 250 -50.33 -44.82 -11.36
N ARG A 251 -49.55 -45.50 -10.51
CA ARG A 251 -49.39 -46.97 -10.54
C ARG A 251 -50.71 -47.71 -10.30
N ILE A 252 -51.55 -47.19 -9.40
CA ILE A 252 -52.91 -47.70 -9.18
C ILE A 252 -53.79 -47.43 -10.41
N LEU A 253 -53.72 -46.24 -11.01
CA LEU A 253 -54.40 -45.92 -12.26
C LEU A 253 -53.93 -46.81 -13.44
N GLU A 254 -52.66 -47.18 -13.52
CA GLU A 254 -52.15 -48.13 -14.51
C GLU A 254 -52.68 -49.54 -14.27
N GLN A 255 -52.79 -50.01 -13.02
CA GLN A 255 -53.45 -51.28 -12.70
C GLN A 255 -54.94 -51.24 -13.06
N HIS A 256 -55.64 -50.13 -12.80
CA HIS A 256 -57.02 -49.93 -13.20
C HIS A 256 -57.18 -49.85 -14.72
N LEU A 257 -56.24 -49.22 -15.44
CA LEU A 257 -56.21 -49.15 -16.89
C LEU A 257 -55.89 -50.52 -17.51
N ALA A 258 -54.99 -51.29 -16.91
CA ALA A 258 -54.67 -52.66 -17.34
C ALA A 258 -55.87 -53.59 -17.15
N LYS A 259 -56.57 -53.48 -16.01
CA LYS A 259 -57.83 -54.18 -15.77
C LYS A 259 -58.91 -53.74 -16.77
N ALA A 260 -59.15 -52.43 -16.92
CA ALA A 260 -60.11 -51.91 -17.90
C ALA A 260 -59.76 -52.31 -19.34
N LYS A 261 -58.47 -52.47 -19.70
CA LYS A 261 -58.04 -53.03 -20.99
C LYS A 261 -58.30 -54.54 -21.11
N ALA A 262 -58.27 -55.30 -20.02
CA ALA A 262 -58.69 -56.69 -20.00
C ALA A 262 -60.22 -56.81 -20.10
N ASP A 263 -60.96 -56.01 -19.34
CA ASP A 263 -62.43 -55.92 -19.37
C ASP A 263 -62.90 -55.47 -20.78
N ILE A 264 -62.25 -54.45 -21.37
CA ILE A 264 -62.47 -54.03 -22.77
C ILE A 264 -62.06 -55.11 -23.76
N LYS A 265 -61.05 -55.95 -23.48
CA LYS A 265 -60.68 -57.07 -24.35
C LYS A 265 -61.74 -58.17 -24.30
N GLU A 266 -62.25 -58.53 -23.13
CA GLU A 266 -63.39 -59.45 -23.02
C GLU A 266 -64.62 -58.87 -23.73
N LEU A 267 -64.96 -57.60 -23.48
CA LEU A 267 -66.03 -56.89 -24.17
C LEU A 267 -65.78 -56.79 -25.68
N ASN A 268 -64.55 -56.69 -26.19
CA ASN A 268 -64.26 -56.78 -27.63
C ASN A 268 -64.33 -58.22 -28.17
N THR A 269 -64.22 -59.25 -27.34
CA THR A 269 -64.54 -60.62 -27.77
C THR A 269 -66.03 -60.95 -27.66
N ALA A 270 -66.80 -60.20 -26.87
CA ALA A 270 -68.27 -60.25 -26.86
C ALA A 270 -68.83 -59.42 -28.02
N ALA A 271 -68.54 -58.11 -28.03
CA ALA A 271 -68.83 -57.20 -29.13
C ALA A 271 -68.16 -57.61 -30.45
N GLY A 272 -67.13 -58.47 -30.47
CA GLY A 272 -66.64 -59.09 -31.71
C GLY A 272 -67.62 -60.10 -32.31
N ARG A 273 -68.40 -60.79 -31.47
CA ARG A 273 -69.55 -61.61 -31.89
C ARG A 273 -70.70 -60.69 -32.28
N ASP A 274 -71.03 -59.71 -31.45
CA ASP A 274 -72.14 -58.79 -31.71
C ASP A 274 -71.89 -57.89 -32.93
N VAL A 275 -70.64 -57.54 -33.24
CA VAL A 275 -70.23 -56.82 -34.46
C VAL A 275 -70.16 -57.75 -35.66
N GLN A 276 -69.90 -59.05 -35.53
CA GLN A 276 -70.14 -59.97 -36.65
C GLN A 276 -71.65 -60.03 -36.95
N ASP A 277 -72.47 -60.11 -35.91
CA ASP A 277 -73.93 -60.12 -35.99
C ASP A 277 -74.53 -58.78 -36.46
N LEU A 278 -73.90 -57.65 -36.11
CA LEU A 278 -74.27 -56.31 -36.57
C LEU A 278 -73.66 -55.98 -37.93
N LYS A 279 -72.54 -56.57 -38.35
CA LYS A 279 -72.00 -56.39 -39.72
C LYS A 279 -72.88 -57.09 -40.75
N ASN A 280 -73.47 -58.22 -40.38
CA ASN A 280 -74.57 -58.86 -41.10
C ASN A 280 -75.83 -57.98 -41.21
N LYS A 281 -76.00 -56.97 -40.33
CA LYS A 281 -77.14 -56.03 -40.30
C LYS A 281 -76.78 -54.65 -40.88
N LEU A 282 -75.52 -54.20 -40.77
CA LEU A 282 -75.02 -52.88 -41.17
C LEU A 282 -74.72 -52.78 -42.67
N GLY A 283 -74.48 -53.92 -43.33
CA GLY A 283 -74.50 -54.01 -44.80
C GLY A 283 -75.86 -53.63 -45.42
N VAL A 284 -76.92 -53.52 -44.62
CA VAL A 284 -78.25 -53.04 -45.03
C VAL A 284 -78.40 -51.52 -44.88
N ALA A 285 -77.58 -50.86 -44.04
CA ALA A 285 -77.78 -49.45 -43.62
C ALA A 285 -76.71 -48.46 -44.10
N LEU A 286 -75.53 -48.90 -44.57
CA LEU A 286 -74.52 -48.01 -45.16
C LEU A 286 -74.83 -47.63 -46.62
N LYS A 287 -76.00 -47.01 -46.82
CA LYS A 287 -76.42 -46.32 -48.05
C LYS A 287 -76.80 -44.85 -47.84
N ASP A 288 -77.07 -44.42 -46.61
CA ASP A 288 -77.98 -43.28 -46.40
C ASP A 288 -77.29 -41.97 -45.95
N VAL A 289 -76.00 -41.96 -45.59
CA VAL A 289 -75.31 -40.76 -45.09
C VAL A 289 -74.10 -40.40 -45.96
N ALA A 290 -74.41 -39.78 -47.11
CA ALA A 290 -73.44 -39.11 -47.99
C ALA A 290 -73.55 -37.58 -47.89
N ALA A 291 -74.01 -37.05 -46.75
CA ALA A 291 -74.41 -35.66 -46.59
C ALA A 291 -74.10 -35.09 -45.19
N GLU A 292 -72.86 -34.62 -45.02
CA GLU A 292 -72.52 -33.46 -44.17
C GLU A 292 -71.14 -32.93 -44.63
N HIS A 293 -71.14 -32.02 -45.60
CA HIS A 293 -71.01 -30.55 -45.44
C HIS A 293 -69.61 -30.15 -44.92
N GLU A 294 -68.71 -29.62 -45.76
CA GLU A 294 -68.68 -28.20 -46.19
C GLU A 294 -68.65 -27.19 -45.01
N ALA A 295 -67.46 -27.05 -44.41
CA ALA A 295 -67.02 -25.95 -43.52
C ALA A 295 -65.47 -26.04 -43.32
N PHE A 296 -64.63 -26.05 -44.35
CA PHE A 296 -64.31 -24.91 -45.24
C PHE A 296 -63.86 -23.66 -44.42
N GLU A 297 -62.56 -23.44 -44.24
CA GLU A 297 -61.68 -22.66 -45.14
C GLU A 297 -62.15 -21.18 -45.33
N LEU A 298 -62.01 -20.35 -44.29
CA LEU A 298 -62.08 -18.89 -44.41
C LEU A 298 -61.31 -18.16 -43.28
N MET A 299 -61.09 -16.85 -43.44
CA MET A 299 -60.44 -15.91 -42.48
C MET A 299 -58.90 -15.97 -42.33
N ARG A 300 -58.19 -16.27 -43.41
CA ARG A 300 -56.71 -16.23 -43.55
C ARG A 300 -56.12 -14.81 -43.73
N ALA A 301 -56.69 -13.76 -43.10
CA ALA A 301 -56.65 -12.40 -43.68
C ALA A 301 -56.47 -11.20 -42.71
N SER A 302 -55.38 -11.13 -41.92
CA SER A 302 -55.07 -9.91 -41.11
C SER A 302 -53.57 -9.59 -40.88
N ARG A 303 -52.66 -10.21 -41.65
CA ARG A 303 -51.21 -10.15 -41.40
C ARG A 303 -50.52 -8.83 -41.80
N ASP A 304 -51.04 -8.15 -42.83
CA ASP A 304 -50.22 -7.24 -43.64
C ASP A 304 -50.52 -5.74 -43.37
N LYS A 305 -50.31 -5.28 -42.11
CA LYS A 305 -50.38 -3.85 -41.74
C LYS A 305 -49.28 -3.38 -40.76
N ALA A 306 -48.08 -3.93 -40.90
CA ALA A 306 -46.89 -3.42 -40.23
C ALA A 306 -46.27 -2.21 -40.97
N LEU A 307 -45.21 -1.64 -40.38
CA LEU A 307 -44.03 -1.14 -41.11
C LEU A 307 -44.23 0.10 -42.03
N SER A 308 -44.36 1.31 -41.47
CA SER A 308 -44.26 2.55 -42.28
C SER A 308 -43.77 3.86 -41.60
N GLN A 309 -44.02 4.13 -40.31
CA GLN A 309 -43.94 5.52 -39.77
C GLN A 309 -42.79 5.84 -38.79
N VAL A 310 -41.66 5.11 -38.83
CA VAL A 310 -40.55 5.25 -37.87
C VAL A 310 -39.41 6.20 -38.35
N LYS A 311 -39.55 6.88 -39.50
CA LYS A 311 -38.37 7.30 -40.30
C LYS A 311 -38.24 8.78 -40.74
N GLN A 312 -38.80 9.77 -40.03
CA GLN A 312 -38.88 11.14 -40.59
C GLN A 312 -38.77 12.39 -39.68
N LYS A 313 -38.31 12.32 -38.42
CA LYS A 313 -38.15 13.54 -37.56
C LYS A 313 -36.93 13.55 -36.61
N GLU A 314 -35.77 13.12 -37.11
CA GLU A 314 -34.53 12.99 -36.30
C GLU A 314 -33.42 14.00 -36.70
N LEU A 315 -33.72 15.02 -37.53
CA LEU A 315 -32.66 15.86 -38.13
C LEU A 315 -33.12 17.28 -38.54
N GLU A 316 -33.22 18.24 -37.61
CA GLU A 316 -33.39 19.68 -37.96
C GLU A 316 -33.05 20.69 -36.82
N LEU A 317 -31.80 20.65 -36.33
CA LEU A 317 -30.92 21.78 -35.89
C LEU A 317 -31.49 22.87 -34.92
N GLU A 318 -30.96 23.14 -33.72
CA GLU A 318 -29.57 23.51 -33.34
C GLU A 318 -29.02 24.87 -33.85
N SER A 319 -29.84 25.93 -34.00
CA SER A 319 -29.31 27.25 -34.45
C SER A 319 -30.02 28.54 -33.95
N ALA A 320 -29.88 28.90 -32.66
CA ALA A 320 -30.27 30.24 -32.17
C ALA A 320 -29.57 30.66 -30.85
N HIS A 321 -28.38 31.28 -30.91
CA HIS A 321 -27.69 31.80 -29.70
C HIS A 321 -26.77 33.02 -29.99
N CYS A 322 -27.32 34.11 -30.53
CA CYS A 322 -26.54 35.30 -30.88
C CYS A 322 -27.39 36.60 -30.84
N GLU A 323 -27.56 37.19 -29.65
CA GLU A 323 -28.48 38.35 -29.47
C GLU A 323 -28.07 39.36 -28.36
N ALA A 324 -26.79 39.44 -27.97
CA ALA A 324 -26.37 40.11 -26.71
C ALA A 324 -25.67 41.49 -26.80
N ASP A 325 -25.02 41.84 -27.92
CA ASP A 325 -23.89 42.81 -27.92
C ASP A 325 -24.21 44.30 -28.24
N LEU A 326 -25.29 44.89 -27.71
CA LEU A 326 -25.62 46.31 -28.05
C LEU A 326 -26.39 47.11 -26.98
N ARG A 327 -25.73 48.04 -26.25
CA ARG A 327 -26.36 49.25 -25.58
C ARG A 327 -25.46 50.25 -24.79
N LYS A 328 -24.14 50.30 -24.98
CA LYS A 328 -23.18 50.96 -24.04
C LYS A 328 -23.20 52.50 -23.88
N GLU A 329 -23.77 53.28 -24.81
CA GLU A 329 -23.13 54.56 -25.22
C GLU A 329 -23.90 55.88 -24.92
N THR A 330 -24.44 56.09 -23.72
CA THR A 330 -25.35 57.24 -23.43
C THR A 330 -24.88 58.34 -22.44
N ALA A 331 -23.87 58.11 -21.60
CA ALA A 331 -23.67 58.91 -20.37
C ALA A 331 -22.50 59.94 -20.40
N LYS A 332 -22.59 61.05 -21.16
CA LYS A 332 -21.38 61.89 -21.44
C LYS A 332 -21.53 63.41 -21.73
N ARG A 333 -22.55 64.15 -21.23
CA ARG A 333 -22.85 65.52 -21.76
C ARG A 333 -23.06 66.72 -20.81
N GLU A 334 -23.04 66.61 -19.49
CA GLU A 334 -23.66 67.65 -18.61
C GLU A 334 -22.73 68.73 -18.00
N LEU A 335 -21.48 68.88 -18.47
CA LEU A 335 -20.38 69.48 -17.68
C LEU A 335 -19.98 70.95 -18.02
N SER A 336 -20.88 71.79 -18.56
CA SER A 336 -20.44 72.97 -19.35
C SER A 336 -20.73 74.40 -18.83
N THR A 337 -21.60 74.62 -17.83
CA THR A 337 -22.27 75.94 -17.67
C THR A 337 -21.88 76.80 -16.45
N LEU A 338 -20.99 76.33 -15.57
CA LEU A 338 -20.71 76.99 -14.27
C LEU A 338 -19.59 78.06 -14.32
N THR A 339 -19.28 78.63 -15.48
CA THR A 339 -17.96 79.23 -15.74
C THR A 339 -17.88 80.77 -15.67
N ASP A 340 -18.95 81.50 -16.03
CA ASP A 340 -18.77 82.88 -16.54
C ASP A 340 -18.89 84.02 -15.49
N GLU A 341 -19.64 83.83 -14.41
CA GLU A 341 -19.95 84.93 -13.47
C GLU A 341 -18.78 85.34 -12.55
N LEU A 342 -17.76 84.48 -12.44
CA LEU A 342 -16.60 84.64 -11.55
C LEU A 342 -15.74 85.90 -11.83
N ASN A 343 -15.85 86.46 -13.04
CA ASN A 343 -14.80 87.29 -13.63
C ASN A 343 -14.76 88.77 -13.19
N LYS A 344 -15.86 89.38 -12.73
CA LYS A 344 -15.94 90.86 -12.57
C LYS A 344 -15.44 91.44 -11.24
N VAL A 345 -15.50 90.68 -10.14
CA VAL A 345 -15.03 91.16 -8.82
C VAL A 345 -13.50 91.25 -8.76
N ASN A 346 -12.83 90.61 -9.72
CA ASN A 346 -11.38 90.52 -9.86
C ASN A 346 -10.69 91.89 -10.04
N ASP A 347 -11.30 92.82 -10.78
CA ASP A 347 -10.55 93.93 -11.39
C ASP A 347 -10.14 95.07 -10.43
N THR A 348 -10.94 95.38 -9.41
CA THR A 348 -10.63 96.48 -8.47
C THR A 348 -9.59 96.08 -7.43
N LEU A 349 -9.50 94.78 -7.12
CA LEU A 349 -8.48 94.20 -6.24
C LEU A 349 -7.07 94.41 -6.80
N LEU A 350 -6.92 94.34 -8.13
CA LEU A 350 -5.64 94.50 -8.84
C LEU A 350 -4.98 95.88 -8.62
N ALA A 351 -5.76 96.94 -8.38
CA ALA A 351 -5.22 98.30 -8.30
C ALA A 351 -4.42 98.55 -7.01
N THR A 352 -4.95 98.11 -5.86
CA THR A 352 -4.25 98.23 -4.56
C THR A 352 -3.21 97.13 -4.36
N GLN A 353 -3.36 95.98 -5.03
CA GLN A 353 -2.29 94.99 -5.17
C GLN A 353 -1.04 95.62 -5.79
N ARG A 354 -1.12 96.26 -6.96
CA ARG A 354 0.04 96.85 -7.68
C ARG A 354 0.93 97.78 -6.85
N ALA A 355 0.34 98.65 -6.02
CA ALA A 355 1.12 99.59 -5.20
C ALA A 355 1.85 98.90 -4.03
N ASN A 356 1.19 97.94 -3.37
CA ASN A 356 1.85 97.11 -2.36
C ASN A 356 2.88 96.17 -2.99
N GLU A 357 2.59 95.61 -4.17
CA GLU A 357 3.52 94.84 -4.98
C GLU A 357 4.79 95.63 -5.30
N GLU A 358 4.76 96.91 -5.70
CA GLU A 358 5.99 97.65 -6.03
C GLU A 358 6.93 97.90 -4.83
N ARG A 359 6.37 97.94 -3.62
CA ARG A 359 7.15 97.99 -2.38
C ARG A 359 7.62 96.60 -1.96
N LEU A 360 6.77 95.58 -2.15
CA LEU A 360 7.11 94.18 -1.93
C LEU A 360 8.28 93.78 -2.86
N LYS A 361 8.15 94.01 -4.17
CA LYS A 361 9.12 93.75 -5.25
C LYS A 361 10.53 94.28 -4.96
N ARG A 362 10.66 95.40 -4.22
CA ARG A 362 11.99 95.93 -3.85
C ARG A 362 12.63 95.21 -2.66
N MET A 363 11.87 94.92 -1.60
CA MET A 363 12.40 94.08 -0.50
C MET A 363 12.55 92.63 -0.93
N GLN A 364 11.66 92.14 -1.80
CA GLN A 364 11.80 90.90 -2.54
C GLN A 364 13.12 90.91 -3.30
N PHE A 365 13.40 91.86 -4.19
CA PHE A 365 14.66 91.87 -4.96
C PHE A 365 15.93 91.83 -4.09
N GLU A 366 15.97 92.52 -2.93
CA GLU A 366 17.11 92.40 -2.00
C GLU A 366 17.14 91.05 -1.25
N HIS A 367 15.98 90.53 -0.82
CA HIS A 367 15.91 89.23 -0.16
C HIS A 367 16.18 88.08 -1.14
N GLU A 368 15.59 88.11 -2.33
CA GLU A 368 15.87 87.27 -3.50
C GLU A 368 17.34 87.36 -3.90
N GLY A 369 17.97 88.53 -3.90
CA GLY A 369 19.42 88.65 -4.15
C GLY A 369 20.28 87.92 -3.10
N ARG A 370 19.85 87.88 -1.83
CA ARG A 370 20.53 87.11 -0.77
C ARG A 370 20.13 85.63 -0.75
N ILE A 371 18.88 85.33 -1.10
CA ILE A 371 18.30 84.00 -1.18
C ILE A 371 18.94 83.27 -2.36
N THR A 372 18.90 83.81 -3.58
CA THR A 372 19.59 83.25 -4.77
C THR A 372 21.09 83.10 -4.58
N ALA A 373 21.77 83.99 -3.83
CA ALA A 373 23.19 83.82 -3.49
C ALA A 373 23.44 82.66 -2.49
N LEU A 374 22.57 82.51 -1.49
CA LEU A 374 22.63 81.40 -0.53
C LEU A 374 22.13 80.08 -1.13
N GLU A 375 21.21 80.13 -2.08
CA GLU A 375 20.73 79.02 -2.91
C GLU A 375 21.84 78.59 -3.84
N ALA A 376 22.41 79.44 -4.70
CA ALA A 376 23.56 79.08 -5.54
C ALA A 376 24.75 78.51 -4.74
N SER A 377 25.01 79.01 -3.53
CA SER A 377 26.02 78.46 -2.61
C SER A 377 25.63 77.09 -2.02
N LYS A 378 24.35 76.87 -1.73
CA LYS A 378 23.81 75.56 -1.33
C LYS A 378 23.74 74.58 -2.50
N ASP A 379 23.33 75.02 -3.68
CA ASP A 379 23.09 74.22 -4.88
C ASP A 379 24.40 73.78 -5.53
N THR A 380 25.47 74.55 -5.39
CA THR A 380 26.83 74.08 -5.71
C THR A 380 27.31 73.02 -4.70
N GLN A 381 27.08 73.20 -3.39
CA GLN A 381 27.44 72.20 -2.38
C GLN A 381 26.57 70.93 -2.44
N TRP A 382 25.27 71.06 -2.71
CA TRP A 382 24.34 69.97 -2.95
C TRP A 382 24.62 69.32 -4.29
N GLY A 383 24.86 70.08 -5.36
CA GLY A 383 25.26 69.57 -6.67
C GLY A 383 26.55 68.76 -6.61
N GLU A 384 27.55 69.19 -5.83
CA GLU A 384 28.74 68.37 -5.57
C GLU A 384 28.42 67.07 -4.80
N ARG A 385 27.56 67.13 -3.78
CA ARG A 385 27.15 65.96 -3.00
C ARG A 385 26.32 64.99 -3.83
N VAL A 386 25.37 65.50 -4.60
CA VAL A 386 24.54 64.77 -5.58
C VAL A 386 25.44 64.13 -6.61
N ARG A 387 26.34 64.86 -7.28
CA ARG A 387 27.30 64.28 -8.24
C ARG A 387 28.17 63.16 -7.64
N LYS A 388 28.62 63.33 -6.39
CA LYS A 388 29.37 62.29 -5.65
C LYS A 388 28.51 61.08 -5.24
N LEU A 389 27.20 61.27 -5.05
CA LEU A 389 26.24 60.19 -4.79
C LEU A 389 25.81 59.50 -6.09
N GLU A 390 25.56 60.23 -7.18
CA GLU A 390 25.29 59.72 -8.52
C GLU A 390 26.46 58.89 -9.06
N GLU A 391 27.71 59.34 -8.87
CA GLU A 391 28.88 58.55 -9.29
C GLU A 391 29.02 57.25 -8.49
N ARG A 392 28.62 57.26 -7.19
CA ARG A 392 28.57 56.05 -6.36
C ARG A 392 27.39 55.15 -6.72
N LEU A 393 26.24 55.72 -7.01
CA LEU A 393 25.03 55.03 -7.45
C LEU A 393 25.31 54.32 -8.77
N ARG A 394 25.83 55.04 -9.77
CA ARG A 394 26.20 54.49 -11.09
C ARG A 394 27.25 53.37 -10.99
N LYS A 395 28.17 53.44 -10.03
CA LYS A 395 29.11 52.35 -9.73
C LYS A 395 28.37 51.14 -9.15
N ALA A 396 27.54 51.34 -8.13
CA ALA A 396 26.72 50.27 -7.53
C ALA A 396 25.72 49.64 -8.52
N GLU A 397 25.12 50.43 -9.42
CA GLU A 397 24.27 49.97 -10.52
C GLU A 397 25.06 49.11 -11.52
N SER A 398 26.29 49.51 -11.87
CA SER A 398 27.14 48.72 -12.76
C SER A 398 27.67 47.42 -12.12
N GLU A 399 27.83 47.40 -10.79
CA GLU A 399 28.16 46.20 -10.02
C GLU A 399 26.93 45.30 -9.86
N TYR A 400 25.75 45.87 -9.61
CA TYR A 400 24.48 45.15 -9.54
C TYR A 400 24.13 44.49 -10.87
N ALA A 401 24.23 45.21 -12.00
CA ALA A 401 23.95 44.69 -13.33
C ALA A 401 24.86 43.49 -13.68
N ARG A 402 26.15 43.54 -13.30
CA ARG A 402 27.08 42.41 -13.46
C ARG A 402 26.70 41.22 -12.58
N LEU A 403 26.30 41.44 -11.33
CA LEU A 403 25.84 40.35 -10.45
C LEU A 403 24.49 39.77 -10.91
N GLU A 404 23.62 40.58 -11.52
CA GLU A 404 22.39 40.11 -12.14
C GLU A 404 22.69 39.26 -13.39
N GLU A 405 23.62 39.71 -14.25
CA GLU A 405 24.14 38.96 -15.41
C GLU A 405 24.78 37.62 -14.96
N ASP A 406 25.74 37.64 -14.04
CA ASP A 406 26.38 36.46 -13.44
C ASP A 406 25.34 35.48 -12.87
N THR A 407 24.38 35.97 -12.07
CA THR A 407 23.35 35.08 -11.51
C THR A 407 22.37 34.58 -12.57
N SER A 408 22.15 35.31 -13.68
CA SER A 408 21.36 34.83 -14.81
C SER A 408 22.08 33.72 -15.59
N GLU A 409 23.40 33.85 -15.79
CA GLU A 409 24.22 32.79 -16.37
C GLU A 409 24.22 31.53 -15.49
N GLN A 410 24.43 31.68 -14.18
CA GLN A 410 24.42 30.54 -13.26
C GLN A 410 23.04 29.86 -13.20
N LYS A 411 21.93 30.62 -13.26
CA LYS A 411 20.57 30.07 -13.37
C LYS A 411 20.36 29.31 -14.69
N THR A 412 20.81 29.85 -15.83
CA THR A 412 20.64 29.17 -17.13
C THR A 412 21.48 27.90 -17.23
N LYS A 413 22.73 27.92 -16.74
CA LYS A 413 23.60 26.73 -16.63
C LYS A 413 22.97 25.65 -15.76
N MET A 414 22.54 26.00 -14.53
CA MET A 414 21.85 25.08 -13.62
C MET A 414 20.56 24.50 -14.23
N MET A 415 19.78 25.29 -14.96
CA MET A 415 18.55 24.83 -15.61
C MET A 415 18.84 23.91 -16.81
N ALA A 416 19.93 24.14 -17.55
CA ALA A 416 20.37 23.25 -18.63
C ALA A 416 20.87 21.91 -18.08
N GLU A 417 21.67 21.91 -17.01
CA GLU A 417 22.10 20.70 -16.32
C GLU A 417 20.92 19.91 -15.74
N LYS A 418 20.00 20.59 -15.05
CA LYS A 418 18.76 19.98 -14.53
C LYS A 418 17.92 19.34 -15.63
N ARG A 419 17.85 19.98 -16.81
CA ARG A 419 17.17 19.41 -17.99
C ARG A 419 17.89 18.17 -18.51
N ASN A 420 19.21 18.22 -18.67
CA ASN A 420 20.03 17.08 -19.10
C ASN A 420 19.83 15.86 -18.17
N TRP A 421 19.84 16.06 -16.85
CA TRP A 421 19.57 14.99 -15.88
C TRP A 421 18.12 14.46 -15.95
N ALA A 422 17.13 15.32 -16.21
CA ALA A 422 15.75 14.90 -16.42
C ALA A 422 15.57 14.09 -17.72
N ASP A 423 16.21 14.52 -18.81
CA ASP A 423 16.18 13.83 -20.10
C ASP A 423 16.91 12.47 -20.03
N GLN A 424 18.03 12.37 -19.29
CA GLN A 424 18.71 11.10 -18.99
C GLN A 424 17.86 10.16 -18.13
N LEU A 425 17.21 10.68 -17.08
CA LEU A 425 16.32 9.88 -16.22
C LEU A 425 15.13 9.34 -17.03
N ALA A 426 14.53 10.16 -17.89
CA ALA A 426 13.44 9.73 -18.78
C ALA A 426 13.88 8.65 -19.77
N GLN A 427 15.10 8.73 -20.31
CA GLN A 427 15.68 7.69 -21.17
C GLN A 427 15.94 6.38 -20.40
N ALA A 428 16.48 6.46 -19.19
CA ALA A 428 16.70 5.29 -18.34
C ALA A 428 15.37 4.61 -17.92
N GLU A 429 14.35 5.40 -17.56
CA GLU A 429 13.01 4.90 -17.30
C GLU A 429 12.38 4.24 -18.53
N ALA A 430 12.54 4.83 -19.72
CA ALA A 430 12.02 4.26 -20.96
C ALA A 430 12.70 2.92 -21.30
N HIS A 431 14.02 2.85 -21.19
CA HIS A 431 14.79 1.61 -21.37
C HIS A 431 14.33 0.52 -20.40
N TRP A 432 14.23 0.83 -19.10
CA TRP A 432 13.78 -0.15 -18.10
C TRP A 432 12.33 -0.61 -18.33
N LYS A 433 11.41 0.29 -18.71
CA LYS A 433 10.02 -0.07 -19.06
C LYS A 433 9.96 -0.99 -20.28
N GLN A 434 10.79 -0.74 -21.30
CA GLN A 434 10.89 -1.61 -22.47
C GLN A 434 11.49 -2.97 -22.11
N GLU A 435 12.66 -3.00 -21.46
CA GLU A 435 13.37 -4.22 -21.05
C GLU A 435 12.51 -5.10 -20.12
N LYS A 436 11.70 -4.48 -19.27
CA LYS A 436 10.67 -5.17 -18.48
C LYS A 436 9.58 -5.77 -19.38
N SER A 437 8.98 -4.98 -20.28
CA SER A 437 7.90 -5.45 -21.17
C SER A 437 8.35 -6.56 -22.11
N ASP A 438 9.59 -6.51 -22.59
CA ASP A 438 10.15 -7.53 -23.47
C ASP A 438 10.44 -8.83 -22.70
N ARG A 439 10.94 -8.76 -21.45
CA ARG A 439 10.99 -9.94 -20.56
C ARG A 439 9.62 -10.51 -20.24
N GLU A 440 8.61 -9.67 -19.99
CA GLU A 440 7.24 -10.15 -19.74
C GLU A 440 6.71 -10.97 -20.94
N LYS A 441 6.94 -10.52 -22.18
CA LYS A 441 6.63 -11.27 -23.41
C LYS A 441 7.43 -12.57 -23.54
N GLU A 442 8.72 -12.57 -23.20
CA GLU A 442 9.56 -13.78 -23.21
C GLU A 442 9.05 -14.83 -22.21
N TRP A 443 8.66 -14.41 -21.00
CA TRP A 443 8.07 -15.29 -19.99
C TRP A 443 6.69 -15.83 -20.41
N GLU A 444 5.83 -14.99 -21.00
CA GLU A 444 4.54 -15.42 -21.57
C GLU A 444 4.74 -16.43 -22.72
N ALA A 445 5.66 -16.16 -23.65
CA ALA A 445 5.97 -17.05 -24.76
C ALA A 445 6.54 -18.41 -24.28
N SER A 446 7.41 -18.38 -23.27
CA SER A 446 7.96 -19.58 -22.61
C SER A 446 6.88 -20.39 -21.90
N MET A 447 6.00 -19.73 -21.13
CA MET A 447 4.87 -20.38 -20.45
C MET A 447 3.87 -20.98 -21.45
N ALA A 448 3.60 -20.29 -22.56
CA ALA A 448 2.77 -20.81 -23.64
C ALA A 448 3.40 -22.02 -24.35
N ALA A 449 4.73 -22.02 -24.55
CA ALA A 449 5.45 -23.16 -25.11
C ALA A 449 5.42 -24.38 -24.19
N LEU A 450 5.66 -24.18 -22.88
CA LEU A 450 5.55 -25.23 -21.86
C LEU A 450 4.13 -25.79 -21.76
N THR A 451 3.11 -24.94 -21.89
CA THR A 451 1.70 -25.37 -21.90
C THR A 451 1.40 -26.23 -23.11
N ARG A 452 1.77 -25.81 -24.34
CA ARG A 452 1.60 -26.65 -25.55
C ARG A 452 2.34 -27.99 -25.45
N ALA A 453 3.54 -28.00 -24.87
CA ALA A 453 4.32 -29.23 -24.67
C ALA A 453 3.61 -30.19 -23.69
N LYS A 454 3.11 -29.67 -22.56
CA LYS A 454 2.29 -30.41 -21.60
C LYS A 454 1.03 -30.98 -22.25
N ASP A 455 0.28 -30.18 -22.99
CA ASP A 455 -0.99 -30.59 -23.60
C ASP A 455 -0.77 -31.66 -24.70
N SER A 456 0.32 -31.53 -25.46
CA SER A 456 0.79 -32.56 -26.41
C SER A 456 1.13 -33.87 -25.70
N LEU A 457 1.85 -33.82 -24.56
CA LEU A 457 2.19 -35.00 -23.77
C LEU A 457 0.95 -35.65 -23.14
N GLN A 458 0.00 -34.85 -22.64
CA GLN A 458 -1.28 -35.35 -22.11
C GLN A 458 -2.12 -36.02 -23.22
N THR A 459 -2.14 -35.44 -24.41
CA THR A 459 -2.83 -36.03 -25.58
C THR A 459 -2.18 -37.35 -26.00
N SER A 460 -0.85 -37.41 -26.05
CA SER A 460 -0.11 -38.65 -26.34
C SER A 460 -0.36 -39.74 -25.29
N LEU A 461 -0.39 -39.39 -24.00
CA LEU A 461 -0.67 -40.32 -22.91
C LEU A 461 -2.13 -40.81 -22.92
N ALA A 462 -3.08 -39.95 -23.29
CA ALA A 462 -4.48 -40.33 -23.49
C ALA A 462 -4.65 -41.29 -24.68
N ALA A 463 -3.95 -41.04 -25.79
CA ALA A 463 -3.94 -41.93 -26.95
C ALA A 463 -3.33 -43.31 -26.61
N GLN A 464 -2.17 -43.33 -25.92
CA GLN A 464 -1.51 -44.56 -25.52
C GLN A 464 -2.35 -45.38 -24.52
N SER A 465 -2.96 -44.74 -23.52
CA SER A 465 -3.82 -45.43 -22.55
C SER A 465 -5.11 -45.98 -23.18
N LEU A 466 -5.70 -45.27 -24.15
CA LEU A 466 -6.82 -45.79 -24.95
C LEU A 466 -6.39 -46.98 -25.82
N GLN A 467 -5.20 -46.96 -26.40
CA GLN A 467 -4.66 -48.06 -27.21
C GLN A 467 -4.39 -49.31 -26.35
N THR A 468 -3.78 -49.16 -25.17
CA THR A 468 -3.61 -50.28 -24.24
C THR A 468 -4.95 -50.83 -23.75
N ALA A 469 -5.93 -49.96 -23.45
CA ALA A 469 -7.26 -50.38 -22.99
C ALA A 469 -8.09 -51.10 -24.07
N LYS A 470 -7.78 -50.89 -25.36
CA LYS A 470 -8.33 -51.71 -26.47
C LYS A 470 -7.66 -53.08 -26.51
N ALA A 471 -6.33 -53.11 -26.53
CA ALA A 471 -5.56 -54.35 -26.59
C ALA A 471 -5.85 -55.30 -25.40
N THR A 472 -6.04 -54.76 -24.18
CA THR A 472 -6.45 -55.59 -23.03
C THR A 472 -7.84 -56.18 -23.24
N ARG A 473 -8.83 -55.40 -23.71
CA ARG A 473 -10.19 -55.89 -23.97
C ARG A 473 -10.25 -56.93 -25.07
N GLU A 474 -9.42 -56.80 -26.10
CA GLU A 474 -9.29 -57.78 -27.18
C GLU A 474 -8.75 -59.11 -26.65
N LEU A 475 -7.68 -59.07 -25.83
CA LEU A 475 -7.11 -60.25 -25.16
C LEU A 475 -8.06 -60.86 -24.12
N GLU A 476 -8.84 -60.06 -23.39
CA GLU A 476 -9.87 -60.54 -22.47
C GLU A 476 -11.02 -61.22 -23.23
N ALA A 477 -11.48 -60.65 -24.34
CA ALA A 477 -12.50 -61.27 -25.18
C ALA A 477 -12.01 -62.54 -25.88
N GLU A 478 -10.72 -62.68 -26.20
CA GLU A 478 -10.14 -63.95 -26.62
C GLU A 478 -10.06 -64.96 -25.47
N ARG A 479 -9.54 -64.57 -24.30
CA ARG A 479 -9.49 -65.40 -23.08
C ARG A 479 -10.87 -66.00 -22.79
N ASP A 480 -11.92 -65.18 -22.80
CA ASP A 480 -13.26 -65.62 -22.41
C ASP A 480 -13.90 -66.54 -23.44
N ARG A 481 -13.63 -66.36 -24.74
CA ARG A 481 -14.00 -67.32 -25.79
C ARG A 481 -13.25 -68.66 -25.63
N TRP A 482 -11.95 -68.63 -25.29
CA TRP A 482 -11.20 -69.86 -24.98
C TRP A 482 -11.67 -70.53 -23.68
N GLN A 483 -12.14 -69.78 -22.68
CA GLN A 483 -12.75 -70.35 -21.47
C GLN A 483 -14.11 -71.00 -21.78
N GLN A 484 -14.96 -70.36 -22.59
CA GLN A 484 -16.24 -70.92 -23.03
C GLN A 484 -16.05 -72.23 -23.80
N GLY A 485 -15.18 -72.23 -24.82
CA GLY A 485 -14.84 -73.46 -25.56
C GLY A 485 -14.22 -74.54 -24.67
N ARG A 486 -13.46 -74.17 -23.62
CA ARG A 486 -12.96 -75.13 -22.63
C ARG A 486 -14.08 -75.71 -21.76
N THR A 487 -15.07 -74.92 -21.34
CA THR A 487 -16.23 -75.44 -20.59
C THR A 487 -17.12 -76.32 -21.46
N GLU A 488 -17.36 -75.93 -22.72
CA GLU A 488 -18.10 -76.74 -23.69
C GLU A 488 -17.42 -78.10 -23.93
N LEU A 489 -16.10 -78.11 -24.16
CA LEU A 489 -15.32 -79.34 -24.29
C LEU A 489 -15.33 -80.20 -23.01
N LEU A 490 -15.34 -79.60 -21.82
CA LEU A 490 -15.45 -80.35 -20.56
C LEU A 490 -16.85 -80.95 -20.36
N GLU A 491 -17.92 -80.25 -20.78
CA GLU A 491 -19.28 -80.80 -20.79
C GLU A 491 -19.45 -81.89 -21.85
N GLU A 492 -18.85 -81.74 -23.04
CA GLU A 492 -18.79 -82.80 -24.05
C GLU A 492 -18.00 -84.01 -23.56
N ILE A 493 -16.85 -83.82 -22.91
CA ILE A 493 -16.08 -84.91 -22.28
C ILE A 493 -16.93 -85.61 -21.21
N ALA A 494 -17.59 -84.87 -20.30
CA ALA A 494 -18.45 -85.48 -19.29
C ALA A 494 -19.66 -86.22 -19.89
N ALA A 495 -20.25 -85.70 -20.98
CA ALA A 495 -21.33 -86.35 -21.72
C ALA A 495 -20.83 -87.59 -22.51
N LEU A 496 -19.60 -87.56 -23.02
CA LEU A 496 -18.94 -88.68 -23.68
C LEU A 496 -18.53 -89.75 -22.66
N GLU A 497 -18.00 -89.41 -21.49
CA GLU A 497 -17.70 -90.33 -20.39
C GLU A 497 -18.98 -91.00 -19.85
N LYS A 498 -20.07 -90.24 -19.74
CA LYS A 498 -21.41 -90.77 -19.42
C LYS A 498 -21.90 -91.77 -20.48
N LYS A 499 -21.57 -91.58 -21.76
CA LYS A 499 -21.79 -92.57 -22.84
C LYS A 499 -20.77 -93.73 -22.80
N LEU A 500 -19.52 -93.46 -22.43
CA LEU A 500 -18.39 -94.39 -22.34
C LEU A 500 -18.67 -95.51 -21.33
N SER A 501 -19.37 -95.17 -20.24
CA SER A 501 -19.86 -96.12 -19.22
C SER A 501 -20.71 -97.27 -19.78
N LYS A 502 -21.13 -97.22 -21.05
CA LYS A 502 -21.97 -98.23 -21.71
C LYS A 502 -21.35 -99.01 -22.87
N THR A 503 -20.22 -98.60 -23.47
CA THR A 503 -19.70 -99.33 -24.65
C THR A 503 -18.17 -99.28 -24.82
N THR A 504 -17.53 -100.44 -24.87
CA THR A 504 -16.09 -100.63 -25.11
C THR A 504 -15.72 -100.54 -26.59
N SER A 505 -15.74 -99.34 -27.17
CA SER A 505 -15.27 -99.11 -28.56
C SER A 505 -14.53 -97.78 -28.78
N THR A 506 -14.80 -96.73 -28.01
CA THR A 506 -14.38 -95.35 -28.31
C THR A 506 -13.03 -94.93 -27.70
N ARG A 507 -12.12 -95.89 -27.44
CA ARG A 507 -10.78 -95.60 -26.91
C ARG A 507 -9.95 -94.69 -27.83
N SER A 508 -10.07 -94.89 -29.15
CA SER A 508 -9.36 -94.10 -30.16
C SER A 508 -9.72 -92.60 -30.15
N GLN A 509 -10.99 -92.26 -29.95
CA GLN A 509 -11.44 -90.86 -29.95
C GLN A 509 -11.06 -90.13 -28.66
N LEU A 510 -10.96 -90.86 -27.54
CA LEU A 510 -10.47 -90.33 -26.28
C LEU A 510 -8.98 -89.95 -26.35
N GLU A 511 -8.16 -90.73 -27.06
CA GLU A 511 -6.75 -90.43 -27.31
C GLU A 511 -6.57 -89.11 -28.09
N GLU A 512 -7.43 -88.85 -29.08
CA GLU A 512 -7.39 -87.66 -29.94
C GLU A 512 -7.85 -86.39 -29.20
N VAL A 513 -8.96 -86.44 -28.46
CA VAL A 513 -9.44 -85.31 -27.64
C VAL A 513 -8.45 -84.96 -26.53
N ARG A 514 -7.80 -85.96 -25.91
CA ARG A 514 -6.73 -85.72 -24.91
C ARG A 514 -5.52 -85.01 -25.51
N LYS A 515 -5.18 -85.27 -26.77
CA LYS A 515 -4.09 -84.59 -27.46
C LYS A 515 -4.43 -83.11 -27.68
N LEU A 516 -5.64 -82.80 -28.15
CA LEU A 516 -6.11 -81.42 -28.30
C LEU A 516 -6.19 -80.66 -26.96
N LEU A 517 -6.57 -81.35 -25.86
CA LEU A 517 -6.52 -80.78 -24.52
C LEU A 517 -5.09 -80.42 -24.10
N SER A 518 -4.12 -81.33 -24.33
CA SER A 518 -2.71 -81.09 -24.00
C SER A 518 -2.10 -79.95 -24.84
N ASP A 519 -2.45 -79.87 -26.13
CA ASP A 519 -2.05 -78.75 -26.99
C ASP A 519 -2.64 -77.42 -26.48
N ALA A 520 -3.89 -77.40 -26.01
CA ALA A 520 -4.53 -76.22 -25.41
C ALA A 520 -3.87 -75.81 -24.07
N GLU A 521 -3.56 -76.76 -23.19
CA GLU A 521 -2.86 -76.53 -21.93
C GLU A 521 -1.45 -75.95 -22.17
N SER A 522 -0.72 -76.44 -23.19
CA SER A 522 0.58 -75.88 -23.57
C SER A 522 0.49 -74.42 -23.99
N ARG A 523 -0.55 -74.04 -24.75
CA ARG A 523 -0.77 -72.67 -25.23
C ARG A 523 -1.20 -71.74 -24.09
N ILE A 524 -2.03 -72.22 -23.16
CA ILE A 524 -2.38 -71.49 -21.93
C ILE A 524 -1.11 -71.23 -21.10
N SER A 525 -0.23 -72.23 -20.94
CA SER A 525 1.05 -72.07 -20.24
C SER A 525 1.97 -71.00 -20.89
N VAL A 526 2.10 -71.01 -22.22
CA VAL A 526 2.86 -70.00 -22.96
C VAL A 526 2.27 -68.60 -22.77
N LEU A 527 0.95 -68.44 -22.86
CA LEU A 527 0.27 -67.16 -22.67
C LEU A 527 0.42 -66.64 -21.23
N SER A 528 0.27 -67.49 -20.21
CA SER A 528 0.56 -67.14 -18.81
C SER A 528 2.01 -66.68 -18.62
N THR A 529 2.95 -67.32 -19.31
CA THR A 529 4.38 -66.95 -19.27
C THR A 529 4.64 -65.59 -19.95
N GLN A 530 3.92 -65.26 -21.03
CA GLN A 530 4.00 -63.93 -21.65
C GLN A 530 3.37 -62.84 -20.77
N ILE A 531 2.25 -63.11 -20.11
CA ILE A 531 1.62 -62.17 -19.16
C ILE A 531 2.57 -61.86 -18.00
N ALA A 532 3.25 -62.88 -17.45
CA ALA A 532 4.25 -62.69 -16.39
C ALA A 532 5.42 -61.80 -16.84
N ARG A 533 5.94 -61.99 -18.07
CA ARG A 533 6.99 -61.12 -18.63
C ARG A 533 6.54 -59.66 -18.78
N LEU A 534 5.34 -59.43 -19.29
CA LEU A 534 4.78 -58.08 -19.45
C LEU A 534 4.52 -57.38 -18.11
N GLN A 535 4.21 -58.14 -17.05
CA GLN A 535 4.16 -57.61 -15.68
C GLN A 535 5.55 -57.22 -15.17
N GLU A 536 6.55 -58.09 -15.37
CA GLU A 536 7.94 -57.83 -14.96
C GLU A 536 8.58 -56.64 -15.70
N GLU A 537 8.28 -56.47 -17.00
CA GLU A 537 8.68 -55.30 -17.79
C GLU A 537 8.01 -54.01 -17.28
N ARG A 538 6.72 -54.05 -16.94
CA ARG A 538 6.00 -52.92 -16.35
C ARG A 538 6.57 -52.50 -14.98
N GLU A 539 7.01 -53.47 -14.17
CA GLU A 539 7.67 -53.20 -12.88
C GLU A 539 9.07 -52.59 -13.08
N ARG A 540 9.85 -53.09 -14.04
CA ARG A 540 11.13 -52.47 -14.45
C ARG A 540 10.95 -51.02 -14.92
N GLU A 541 9.94 -50.73 -15.73
CA GLU A 541 9.61 -49.35 -16.12
C GLU A 541 9.22 -48.47 -14.93
N ALA A 542 8.46 -48.98 -13.97
CA ALA A 542 8.05 -48.24 -12.79
C ALA A 542 9.25 -47.85 -11.91
N GLU A 543 10.18 -48.77 -11.72
CA GLU A 543 11.39 -48.54 -10.93
C GLU A 543 12.39 -47.62 -11.67
N GLN A 544 12.48 -47.72 -13.01
CA GLN A 544 13.22 -46.76 -13.83
C GLN A 544 12.65 -45.33 -13.69
N ARG A 545 11.33 -45.16 -13.82
CA ARG A 545 10.61 -43.88 -13.63
C ARG A 545 10.68 -43.32 -12.20
N LYS A 546 11.17 -44.11 -11.23
CA LYS A 546 11.44 -43.71 -9.85
C LYS A 546 12.89 -43.25 -9.69
N THR A 547 13.86 -43.99 -10.26
CA THR A 547 15.28 -43.56 -10.25
C THR A 547 15.52 -42.28 -11.07
N ASP A 548 14.89 -42.12 -12.23
CA ASP A 548 15.03 -40.88 -13.02
C ASP A 548 14.39 -39.67 -12.34
N ARG A 549 13.35 -39.87 -11.53
CA ARG A 549 12.73 -38.81 -10.73
C ARG A 549 13.65 -38.33 -9.59
N LEU A 550 14.44 -39.24 -9.02
CA LEU A 550 15.46 -38.89 -8.01
C LEU A 550 16.59 -38.07 -8.64
N LYS A 551 17.09 -38.45 -9.83
CA LYS A 551 18.11 -37.67 -10.56
C LYS A 551 17.66 -36.22 -10.82
N VAL A 552 16.40 -36.02 -11.21
CA VAL A 552 15.83 -34.68 -11.42
C VAL A 552 15.76 -33.89 -10.11
N GLN A 553 15.45 -34.54 -8.98
CA GLN A 553 15.49 -33.89 -7.66
C GLN A 553 16.93 -33.50 -7.26
N ASP A 554 17.90 -34.40 -7.42
CA ASP A 554 19.32 -34.10 -7.14
C ASP A 554 19.84 -32.93 -7.99
N GLU A 555 19.39 -32.82 -9.26
CA GLU A 555 19.67 -31.68 -10.13
C GLU A 555 18.99 -30.37 -9.68
N MET A 556 17.76 -30.43 -9.16
CA MET A 556 17.09 -29.26 -8.60
C MET A 556 17.81 -28.77 -7.33
N ASP A 557 18.07 -29.67 -6.38
CA ASP A 557 18.80 -29.38 -5.16
C ASP A 557 20.22 -28.85 -5.47
N SER A 558 20.85 -29.34 -6.54
CA SER A 558 22.12 -28.82 -7.06
C SER A 558 21.99 -27.36 -7.53
N LYS A 559 20.97 -27.05 -8.35
CA LYS A 559 20.72 -25.70 -8.86
C LYS A 559 20.34 -24.72 -7.73
N ASP A 560 19.56 -25.14 -6.75
CA ASP A 560 19.24 -24.31 -5.57
C ASP A 560 20.47 -24.00 -4.71
N ARG A 561 21.41 -24.94 -4.57
CA ARG A 561 22.72 -24.69 -3.93
C ARG A 561 23.58 -23.68 -4.70
N VAL A 562 23.46 -23.62 -6.03
CA VAL A 562 24.11 -22.57 -6.85
C VAL A 562 23.40 -21.23 -6.67
N ILE A 563 22.06 -21.19 -6.68
CA ILE A 563 21.26 -19.98 -6.45
C ILE A 563 21.54 -19.37 -5.07
N ALA A 564 21.72 -20.19 -4.03
CA ALA A 564 22.11 -19.74 -2.70
C ALA A 564 23.48 -19.02 -2.72
N ARG A 565 24.50 -19.62 -3.34
CA ARG A 565 25.84 -19.02 -3.49
C ARG A 565 25.81 -17.71 -4.28
N LEU A 566 25.01 -17.63 -5.34
CA LEU A 566 24.85 -16.40 -6.13
C LEU A 566 24.19 -15.28 -5.31
N LYS A 567 23.17 -15.58 -4.50
CA LYS A 567 22.54 -14.60 -3.59
C LYS A 567 23.52 -14.08 -2.54
N GLU A 568 24.42 -14.93 -2.04
CA GLU A 568 25.45 -14.54 -1.07
C GLU A 568 26.58 -13.72 -1.71
N LEU A 569 26.98 -14.06 -2.95
CA LEU A 569 27.93 -13.27 -3.74
C LEU A 569 27.37 -11.88 -4.10
N VAL A 570 26.08 -11.78 -4.42
CA VAL A 570 25.40 -10.49 -4.65
C VAL A 570 25.45 -9.62 -3.40
N ARG A 571 25.07 -10.15 -2.23
CA ARG A 571 25.19 -9.42 -0.95
C ARG A 571 26.62 -8.96 -0.66
N SER A 572 27.60 -9.82 -0.92
CA SER A 572 29.01 -9.46 -0.77
C SER A 572 29.43 -8.32 -1.71
N LYS A 573 28.83 -8.18 -2.89
CA LYS A 573 29.08 -7.08 -3.84
C LYS A 573 28.26 -5.83 -3.56
N GLU A 574 27.06 -5.95 -3.00
CA GLU A 574 26.29 -4.83 -2.47
C GLU A 574 27.05 -4.17 -1.30
N GLN A 575 27.57 -4.98 -0.36
CA GLN A 575 28.43 -4.52 0.73
C GLN A 575 29.70 -3.82 0.18
N GLU A 576 30.40 -4.46 -0.76
CA GLU A 576 31.60 -3.91 -1.42
C GLU A 576 31.35 -2.59 -2.20
N LEU A 577 30.11 -2.33 -2.62
CA LEU A 577 29.73 -1.07 -3.25
C LEU A 577 29.45 -0.01 -2.18
N GLN A 578 28.71 -0.36 -1.12
CA GLN A 578 28.43 0.54 0.01
C GLN A 578 29.72 0.98 0.71
N ASP A 579 30.67 0.08 0.96
CA ASP A 579 31.96 0.39 1.57
C ASP A 579 32.77 1.39 0.69
N ARG A 580 32.70 1.24 -0.65
CA ARG A 580 33.31 2.17 -1.61
C ARG A 580 32.58 3.51 -1.68
N GLU A 581 31.26 3.55 -1.51
CA GLU A 581 30.51 4.81 -1.41
C GLU A 581 30.90 5.57 -0.14
N GLU A 582 31.05 4.89 1.00
CA GLU A 582 31.54 5.51 2.24
C GLU A 582 32.98 6.02 2.12
N GLU A 583 33.88 5.26 1.45
CA GLU A 583 35.25 5.69 1.15
C GLU A 583 35.29 6.91 0.22
N ASN A 584 34.49 6.93 -0.85
CA ASN A 584 34.36 8.11 -1.74
C ASN A 584 33.79 9.33 -1.00
N ILE A 585 32.83 9.14 -0.09
CA ILE A 585 32.28 10.20 0.76
C ILE A 585 33.34 10.73 1.75
N LEU A 586 34.24 9.88 2.24
CA LEU A 586 35.41 10.29 3.02
C LEU A 586 36.39 11.11 2.18
N GLN A 587 36.77 10.63 0.99
CA GLN A 587 37.65 11.35 0.08
C GLN A 587 37.06 12.71 -0.34
N MET A 588 35.75 12.81 -0.59
CA MET A 588 35.08 14.10 -0.84
C MET A 588 35.13 15.04 0.37
N LYS A 589 35.08 14.54 1.61
CA LYS A 589 35.23 15.37 2.82
C LYS A 589 36.66 15.87 2.98
N GLU A 590 37.66 15.03 2.71
CA GLU A 590 39.07 15.45 2.70
C GLU A 590 39.35 16.46 1.60
N LEU A 591 38.78 16.28 0.41
CA LEU A 591 38.90 17.26 -0.68
C LEU A 591 38.28 18.61 -0.28
N HIS A 592 37.09 18.61 0.33
CA HIS A 592 36.46 19.83 0.85
C HIS A 592 37.27 20.49 1.98
N LEU A 593 37.87 19.71 2.89
CA LEU A 593 38.77 20.22 3.93
C LEU A 593 40.05 20.83 3.33
N SER A 594 40.64 20.19 2.31
CA SER A 594 41.78 20.70 1.58
C SER A 594 41.45 22.01 0.84
N ILE A 595 40.32 22.06 0.14
CA ILE A 595 39.80 23.27 -0.52
C ILE A 595 39.55 24.38 0.51
N ALA A 596 38.93 24.07 1.66
CA ALA A 596 38.71 25.03 2.74
C ALA A 596 40.03 25.57 3.32
N ASN A 597 41.06 24.73 3.48
CA ASN A 597 42.39 25.13 3.94
C ASN A 597 43.14 25.97 2.90
N VAL A 598 42.98 25.70 1.60
CA VAL A 598 43.52 26.53 0.50
C VAL A 598 42.81 27.90 0.46
N ILE A 599 41.50 27.93 0.65
CA ILE A 599 40.72 29.18 0.75
C ILE A 599 41.14 29.98 2.00
N ALA A 600 41.31 29.32 3.14
CA ALA A 600 41.80 29.96 4.38
C ALA A 600 43.22 30.52 4.21
N SER A 601 44.11 29.76 3.58
CA SER A 601 45.49 30.21 3.29
C SER A 601 45.52 31.39 2.33
N ARG A 602 44.70 31.41 1.26
CA ARG A 602 44.51 32.59 0.39
C ARG A 602 43.96 33.78 1.18
N ARG A 603 42.99 33.57 2.07
CA ARG A 603 42.38 34.63 2.90
C ARG A 603 43.39 35.24 3.89
N ASN A 604 44.29 34.43 4.43
CA ASN A 604 45.37 34.87 5.31
C ASN A 604 46.51 35.58 4.55
N GLY A 605 46.90 35.09 3.36
CA GLY A 605 47.87 35.77 2.49
C GLY A 605 47.37 37.12 1.94
N LEU A 606 46.05 37.24 1.71
CA LEU A 606 45.42 38.53 1.39
C LEU A 606 45.41 39.47 2.60
N ARG A 607 45.28 38.95 3.84
CA ARG A 607 45.42 39.75 5.06
C ARG A 607 46.86 40.24 5.27
N SER A 608 47.89 39.40 5.12
CA SER A 608 49.28 39.85 5.33
C SER A 608 49.68 40.96 4.37
N ARG A 609 49.38 40.80 3.06
CA ARG A 609 49.64 41.83 2.04
C ARG A 609 48.82 43.12 2.22
N SER A 610 47.70 43.06 2.93
CA SER A 610 46.92 44.25 3.29
C SER A 610 47.48 44.98 4.52
N VAL A 611 48.20 44.27 5.40
CA VAL A 611 48.86 44.84 6.59
C VAL A 611 50.22 45.43 6.23
N GLU A 612 51.02 44.77 5.37
CA GLU A 612 52.29 45.33 4.88
C GLU A 612 52.08 46.67 4.16
N LYS A 613 51.05 46.77 3.30
CA LYS A 613 50.66 48.01 2.61
C LYS A 613 49.97 49.08 3.50
N ALA A 614 49.88 48.85 4.81
CA ALA A 614 49.42 49.84 5.78
C ALA A 614 50.56 50.32 6.72
N LEU A 615 51.80 49.84 6.50
CA LEU A 615 52.99 50.14 7.29
C LEU A 615 54.16 50.69 6.45
N THR A 616 53.87 51.10 5.20
CA THR A 616 54.77 51.78 4.25
C THR A 616 54.00 52.86 3.50
#